data_AF-A0A838S522-F1
#
_entry.id   AF-A0A838S522-F1
#
_cell.length_a   1.000
_cell.length_b   1.000
_cell.length_c   1.000
_cell.angle_alpha   90.00
_cell.angle_beta   90.00
_cell.angle_gamma   90.00
#
_symmetry.space_group_name_H-M   'P 1'
#
loop_
_entity.id
_entity.type
_entity.pdbx_description
1 polymer ?
#
loop_
_entity_poly.entity_id
_entity_poly.type
_entity_poly.pdbx_seq_one_letter_code
_entity_poly.pdbx_strand_id
1 'polypeptide(L)' 'IGTDPASCIFDAPLTKVIGNQVKIIGWYDNEWGFSHRLVDLTALVGSKL' A
#
# COMPACT_ATOMS: atom_id res chain seq x y z
N ILE A 1 -8.12 -2.08 8.78
CA ILE A 1 -7.53 -1.29 7.66
C ILE A 1 -8.11 0.10 7.56
N GLY A 2 -9.37 0.36 7.94
CA GLY A 2 -10.09 1.64 7.75
C GLY A 2 -9.42 2.97 8.17
N THR A 3 -8.25 2.95 8.80
CA THR A 3 -7.41 4.12 9.15
C THR A 3 -5.91 3.79 9.14
N ASP A 4 -5.48 2.80 8.38
CA ASP A 4 -4.06 2.41 8.30
C ASP A 4 -3.33 3.24 7.22
N PRO A 5 -2.25 3.99 7.57
CA PRO A 5 -1.56 4.85 6.63
C PRO A 5 -0.64 4.09 5.66
N ALA A 6 -0.43 2.78 5.84
CA ALA A 6 0.40 1.99 4.94
C ALA A 6 -0.21 1.94 3.53
N SER A 7 0.64 2.06 2.52
CA SER A 7 0.20 1.93 1.11
C SER A 7 -0.16 0.51 0.71
N CYS A 8 0.33 -0.48 1.44
CA CYS A 8 0.01 -1.88 1.25
C CYS A 8 0.41 -2.67 2.50
N ILE A 9 -0.51 -3.50 3.00
CA ILE A 9 -0.32 -4.43 4.11
C ILE A 9 -0.36 -5.83 3.51
N PHE A 10 0.78 -6.51 3.56
CA PHE A 10 0.91 -7.87 3.04
C PHE A 10 0.11 -8.87 3.87
N ASP A 11 -0.70 -9.69 3.21
CA ASP A 11 -1.50 -10.76 3.82
C ASP A 11 -0.81 -12.11 3.63
N ALA A 12 0.16 -12.39 4.52
CA ALA A 12 0.98 -13.59 4.44
C ALA A 12 0.17 -14.91 4.41
N PRO A 13 -0.88 -15.09 5.25
CA PRO A 13 -1.72 -16.29 5.21
C PRO A 13 -2.35 -16.63 3.84
N LEU A 14 -2.57 -15.65 2.97
CA LEU A 14 -3.17 -15.87 1.64
C LEU A 14 -2.14 -16.18 0.53
N THR A 15 -0.86 -16.29 0.89
CA THR A 15 0.20 -16.64 -0.05
C THR A 15 0.01 -18.07 -0.57
N LYS A 16 0.11 -18.26 -1.88
CA LYS A 16 -0.02 -19.58 -2.52
C LYS A 16 1.04 -19.81 -3.58
N VAL A 17 1.61 -21.02 -3.61
CA VAL A 17 2.58 -21.45 -4.63
C VAL A 17 1.95 -22.57 -5.46
N ILE A 18 2.06 -22.47 -6.79
CA ILE A 18 1.65 -23.51 -7.74
C ILE A 18 2.80 -23.71 -8.73
N GLY A 19 3.54 -24.82 -8.61
CA GLY A 19 4.75 -25.03 -9.39
C GLY A 19 5.79 -23.94 -9.14
N ASN A 20 6.16 -23.21 -10.19
CA ASN A 20 7.08 -22.06 -10.12
C ASN A 20 6.37 -20.69 -10.08
N GLN A 21 5.04 -20.65 -9.93
CA GLN A 21 4.26 -19.42 -9.80
C GLN A 21 3.87 -19.17 -8.35
N VAL A 22 3.96 -17.90 -7.92
CA VAL A 22 3.57 -17.46 -6.58
C VAL A 22 2.48 -16.40 -6.68
N LYS A 23 1.41 -16.58 -5.91
CA LYS A 23 0.37 -15.58 -5.65
C LYS A 23 0.59 -15.00 -4.26
N ILE A 24 0.66 -13.68 -4.19
CA ILE A 24 0.63 -12.89 -2.95
C ILE A 24 -0.55 -11.94 -2.98
N ILE A 25 -1.03 -11.54 -1.81
CA ILE A 25 -2.10 -10.55 -1.66
C ILE A 25 -1.64 -9.47 -0.69
N GLY A 26 -1.96 -8.22 -1.01
CA GLY A 26 -1.82 -7.10 -0.11
C GLY A 26 -3.09 -6.29 -0.10
N TRP A 27 -3.43 -5.77 1.07
CA TRP A 27 -4.58 -4.89 1.26
C TRP A 27 -4.11 -3.46 1.43
N TYR A 28 -4.95 -2.51 1.09
CA TYR A 28 -4.68 -1.11 1.37
C TYR A 28 -5.99 -0.38 1.64
N ASP A 29 -5.91 0.67 2.44
CA ASP A 29 -7.00 1.60 2.55
C ASP A 29 -6.99 2.53 1.34
N ASN A 30 -8.03 2.43 0.52
CA ASN A 30 -8.15 3.19 -0.72
C ASN A 30 -8.46 4.68 -0.48
N GLU A 31 -8.95 5.04 0.70
CA GLU A 31 -9.19 6.43 1.10
C GLU A 31 -8.02 6.95 1.94
N TRP A 32 -7.73 6.31 3.07
CA TRP A 32 -6.76 6.81 4.06
C TRP A 32 -5.32 6.58 3.64
N GLY A 33 -4.96 5.38 3.21
CA GLY A 33 -3.60 5.03 2.77
C GLY A 33 -3.20 5.77 1.50
N PHE A 34 -4.16 5.94 0.57
CA PHE A 34 -3.97 6.79 -0.61
C PHE A 34 -3.76 8.26 -0.23
N SER A 35 -4.61 8.81 0.64
CA SER A 35 -4.51 10.22 1.07
C SER A 35 -3.17 10.51 1.75
N HIS A 36 -2.62 9.57 2.53
CA HIS A 36 -1.29 9.73 3.13
C HIS A 36 -0.19 9.87 2.07
N ARG A 37 -0.21 9.04 1.01
CA ARG A 37 0.76 9.17 -0.09
C ARG A 37 0.58 10.44 -0.88
N LEU A 38 -0.64 10.92 -1.04
CA LEU A 38 -0.91 12.19 -1.69
C LEU A 38 -0.32 13.37 -0.90
N VAL A 39 -0.44 13.38 0.43
CA VAL A 39 0.17 14.39 1.30
C VAL A 39 1.70 14.33 1.22
N ASP A 40 2.30 13.13 1.31
CA ASP A 40 3.75 12.95 1.17
C ASP A 40 4.26 13.50 -0.17
N LEU A 41 3.56 13.17 -1.26
CA LEU A 41 3.89 13.67 -2.61
C LEU A 41 3.77 15.20 -2.70
N THR A 42 2.73 15.77 -2.11
CA THR A 42 2.51 17.22 -2.09
C THR A 42 3.64 17.93 -1.34
N ALA A 43 4.05 17.41 -0.19
CA ALA A 43 5.18 17.94 0.57
C ALA A 43 6.50 17.84 -0.21
N LEU A 44 6.74 16.70 -0.88
CA LEU A 44 7.91 16.52 -1.74
C LEU A 44 7.96 17.56 -2.86
N VAL A 45 6.88 17.75 -3.59
CA VAL A 45 6.79 18.75 -4.67
C VAL A 45 6.99 20.16 -4.12
N GLY A 46 6.32 20.50 -3.01
CA GLY A 46 6.45 21.79 -2.35
C GLY A 46 7.88 22.10 -1.90
N SER A 47 8.68 21.09 -1.54
CA SER A 47 10.10 21.26 -1.17
C SER A 47 11.04 21.55 -2.35
N LYS A 48 10.54 21.50 -3.60
CA LYS A 48 11.30 21.68 -4.84
C LYS A 48 10.88 22.90 -5.65
N LEU A 49 9.96 23.70 -5.12
CA LEU A 49 9.56 25.01 -5.63
C LEU A 49 10.39 26.12 -4.97
#